data_AF-A0A1V1NUI8-F1
#
_entry.id   AF-A0A1V1NUI8-F1
#
_cell.length_a   1.000
_cell.length_b   1.000
_cell.length_c   1.000
_cell.angle_alpha   90.00
_cell.angle_beta   90.00
_cell.angle_gamma   90.00
#
_symmetry.space_group_name_H-M   'P 1'
#
loop_
_entity.id
_entity.type
_entity.pdbx_description
1 polymer ?
#
loop_
_entity_poly.entity_id
_entity_poly.type
_entity_poly.pdbx_seq_one_letter_code
_entity_poly.pdbx_strand_id
1 'polypeptide(L)'
;MLIYGLKRGKRGEKREKREIEGAIEEARTSVIDVLKLKYANISQSITTMLQNIQDHNELRILRREAVLAKNLSEFQTRLNAYQRI
;
A
#
# COMPACT_ATOMS: atom_id res chain seq x y z
N MET A 1 -11.04 -31.75 -36.72
CA MET A 1 -9.74 -31.04 -36.61
C MET A 1 -9.87 -30.00 -35.50
N LEU A 2 -9.17 -30.22 -34.39
CA LEU A 2 -9.19 -29.36 -33.20
C LEU A 2 -8.28 -28.14 -33.41
N ILE A 3 -8.83 -26.94 -33.47
CA ILE A 3 -8.08 -25.71 -33.14
C ILE A 3 -8.99 -24.80 -32.31
N TYR A 4 -9.25 -25.19 -31.06
CA TYR A 4 -9.69 -24.27 -30.01
C TYR A 4 -8.54 -24.14 -29.02
N GLY A 5 -7.66 -23.18 -29.25
CA GLY A 5 -6.52 -22.97 -28.38
C GLY A 5 -5.98 -21.56 -28.48
N LEU A 6 -5.97 -20.86 -27.34
CA LEU A 6 -5.10 -19.72 -27.02
C LEU A 6 -5.47 -18.34 -27.58
N LYS A 7 -6.53 -17.73 -27.00
CA LYS A 7 -6.67 -16.26 -26.94
C LYS A 7 -7.01 -15.75 -25.54
N ARG A 8 -6.50 -16.44 -24.49
CA ARG A 8 -6.76 -16.13 -23.08
C ARG A 8 -5.58 -15.53 -22.30
N GLY A 9 -4.40 -15.33 -22.92
CA GLY A 9 -3.20 -14.88 -22.18
C GLY A 9 -3.23 -13.41 -21.73
N LYS A 10 -3.40 -12.45 -22.64
CA LYS A 10 -3.07 -11.03 -22.33
C LYS A 10 -4.18 -10.19 -21.69
N ARG A 11 -5.43 -10.66 -21.66
CA ARG A 11 -6.60 -9.86 -21.19
C ARG A 11 -6.99 -10.16 -19.74
N GLY A 12 -6.71 -11.39 -19.27
CA GLY A 12 -6.92 -11.79 -17.87
C GLY A 12 -5.86 -11.19 -16.95
N GLU A 13 -4.59 -11.36 -17.30
CA GLU A 13 -3.44 -10.82 -16.54
C GLU A 13 -3.52 -9.30 -16.35
N LYS A 14 -4.00 -8.56 -17.36
CA LYS A 14 -4.18 -7.10 -17.28
C LYS A 14 -5.29 -6.67 -16.31
N ARG A 15 -6.30 -7.51 -16.07
CA ARG A 15 -7.38 -7.23 -15.12
C ARG A 15 -6.91 -7.51 -13.71
N GLU A 16 -6.33 -8.68 -13.50
CA GLU A 16 -5.77 -9.09 -12.22
C GLU A 16 -4.70 -8.11 -11.73
N LYS A 17 -3.81 -7.65 -12.61
CA LYS A 17 -2.81 -6.63 -12.25
C LYS A 17 -3.45 -5.30 -11.81
N ARG A 18 -4.53 -4.85 -12.46
CA ARG A 18 -5.24 -3.61 -12.08
C ARG A 18 -5.97 -3.76 -10.75
N GLU A 19 -6.53 -4.94 -10.49
CA GLU A 19 -7.20 -5.25 -9.23
C GLU A 19 -6.20 -5.25 -8.07
N ILE A 20 -5.03 -5.84 -8.28
CA ILE A 20 -3.92 -5.81 -7.30
C ILE A 20 -3.43 -4.38 -7.07
N GLU A 21 -3.18 -3.60 -8.13
CA GLU A 21 -2.76 -2.20 -8.02
C GLU A 21 -3.81 -1.35 -7.27
N GLY A 22 -5.11 -1.57 -7.55
CA GLY A 22 -6.20 -0.89 -6.85
C GLY A 22 -6.25 -1.22 -5.36
N ALA A 23 -6.08 -2.49 -5.00
CA ALA A 23 -6.05 -2.91 -3.59
C ALA A 23 -4.85 -2.33 -2.83
N ILE A 24 -3.68 -2.22 -3.47
CA ILE A 24 -2.51 -1.60 -2.86
C ILE A 24 -2.75 -0.10 -2.63
N GLU A 25 -3.33 0.60 -3.61
CA GLU A 25 -3.61 2.04 -3.49
C GLU A 25 -4.66 2.33 -2.41
N GLU A 26 -5.69 1.49 -2.29
CA GLU A 26 -6.68 1.57 -1.21
C GLU A 26 -6.01 1.35 0.16
N ALA A 27 -5.13 0.36 0.27
CA ALA A 27 -4.39 0.10 1.49
C ALA A 27 -3.50 1.30 1.88
N ARG A 28 -2.78 1.92 0.93
CA ARG A 28 -1.99 3.14 1.17
C ARG A 28 -2.87 4.29 1.67
N THR A 29 -3.97 4.52 0.98
CA THR A 29 -4.93 5.59 1.32
C THR A 29 -5.46 5.40 2.74
N SER A 30 -5.79 4.17 3.11
CA SER A 30 -6.25 3.86 4.47
C SER A 30 -5.21 4.17 5.55
N VAL A 31 -3.92 3.93 5.31
CA VAL A 31 -2.86 4.35 6.25
C VAL A 31 -2.81 5.87 6.38
N ILE A 32 -2.82 6.57 5.24
CA ILE A 32 -2.78 8.04 5.18
C ILE A 32 -3.96 8.66 5.93
N ASP A 33 -5.16 8.13 5.74
CA ASP A 33 -6.37 8.63 6.39
C ASP A 33 -6.30 8.48 7.91
N VAL A 34 -5.82 7.34 8.42
CA VAL A 34 -5.61 7.14 9.86
C VAL A 34 -4.63 8.18 10.42
N LEU A 35 -3.52 8.44 9.71
CA LEU A 35 -2.53 9.41 10.16
C LEU A 35 -3.08 10.83 10.14
N LYS A 36 -3.83 11.20 9.09
CA LYS A 36 -4.49 12.53 9.00
C LYS A 36 -5.54 12.71 10.08
N LEU A 37 -6.34 11.69 10.36
CA LEU A 37 -7.35 11.73 11.44
C LEU A 37 -6.70 11.95 12.82
N LYS A 38 -5.52 11.37 13.05
CA LYS A 38 -4.87 11.42 14.36
C LYS A 38 -3.96 12.63 14.57
N TYR A 39 -3.28 13.08 13.53
CA TYR A 39 -2.23 14.09 13.63
C TYR A 39 -2.52 15.38 12.84
N ALA A 40 -3.66 15.46 12.14
CA ALA A 40 -4.12 16.53 11.25
C ALA A 40 -3.22 16.78 10.02
N ASN A 41 -1.90 16.87 10.21
CA ASN A 41 -0.92 17.08 9.15
C ASN A 41 0.11 15.93 9.14
N ILE A 42 0.40 15.45 7.93
CA ILE A 42 1.47 14.49 7.67
C ILE A 42 2.48 15.14 6.73
N SER A 43 3.77 14.87 6.95
CA SER A 43 4.82 15.39 6.07
C SER A 43 4.79 14.70 4.71
N GLN A 44 5.21 15.43 3.67
CA GLN A 44 5.34 14.87 2.32
C GLN A 44 6.27 13.65 2.30
N SER A 45 7.31 13.65 3.15
CA SER A 45 8.25 12.53 3.29
C SER A 45 7.55 11.23 3.68
N ILE A 46 6.61 11.26 4.63
CA ILE A 46 5.85 10.05 5.04
C ILE A 46 4.98 9.55 3.89
N THR A 47 4.31 10.46 3.19
CA THR A 47 3.48 10.09 2.02
C THR A 47 4.30 9.43 0.93
N THR A 48 5.47 10.00 0.60
CA THR A 48 6.39 9.43 -0.41
C THR A 48 6.92 8.06 0.02
N MET A 49 7.25 7.87 1.29
CA MET A 49 7.67 6.56 1.80
C MET A 49 6.57 5.51 1.68
N LEU A 50 5.32 5.86 1.99
CA LEU A 50 4.18 4.95 1.83
C LEU A 50 3.91 4.60 0.35
N GLN A 51 4.13 5.54 -0.57
CA GLN A 51 4.00 5.30 -2.01
C GLN A 51 5.01 4.29 -2.55
N ASN A 52 6.19 4.19 -1.93
CA ASN A 52 7.21 3.22 -2.32
C ASN A 52 6.86 1.78 -1.93
N ILE A 53 5.94 1.58 -0.99
CA ILE A 53 5.53 0.25 -0.53
C ILE A 53 4.57 -0.38 -1.53
N GLN A 54 4.97 -1.52 -2.08
CA GLN A 54 4.16 -2.31 -3.03
C GLN A 54 3.51 -3.54 -2.38
N ASP A 55 3.88 -3.90 -1.15
CA ASP A 55 3.28 -5.03 -0.45
C ASP A 55 2.03 -4.60 0.34
N HIS A 56 0.89 -5.17 -0.03
CA HIS A 56 -0.40 -4.94 0.62
C HIS A 56 -0.39 -5.34 2.12
N ASN A 57 0.31 -6.42 2.49
CA ASN A 57 0.40 -6.86 3.88
C ASN A 57 1.23 -5.89 4.73
N GLU A 58 2.31 -5.33 4.18
CA GLU A 58 3.09 -4.30 4.86
C GLU A 58 2.25 -3.07 5.14
N LEU A 59 1.46 -2.61 4.16
CA LEU A 59 0.53 -1.50 4.33
C LEU A 59 -0.54 -1.80 5.39
N ARG A 60 -1.07 -3.03 5.43
CA ARG A 60 -2.02 -3.46 6.45
C ARG A 60 -1.41 -3.45 7.86
N ILE A 61 -0.14 -3.83 7.99
CA ILE A 61 0.58 -3.75 9.27
C ILE A 61 0.79 -2.29 9.64
N LEU A 62 1.30 -1.46 8.71
CA LEU A 62 1.50 -0.03 8.93
C LEU A 62 0.22 0.71 9.34
N ARG A 63 -0.95 0.30 8.82
CA ARG A 63 -2.23 0.84 9.28
C ARG A 63 -2.45 0.59 10.78
N ARG A 64 -2.16 -0.63 11.26
CA ARG A 64 -2.24 -0.96 12.70
C ARG A 64 -1.21 -0.16 13.49
N GLU A 65 0.01 -0.06 12.99
CA GLU A 65 1.07 0.73 13.61
C GLU A 65 0.72 2.22 13.70
N ALA A 66 0.01 2.78 12.71
CA ALA A 66 -0.48 4.15 12.73
C ALA A 66 -1.54 4.38 13.83
N VAL A 67 -2.44 3.43 14.03
CA VAL A 67 -3.42 3.44 15.12
C VAL A 67 -2.71 3.39 16.48
N LEU A 68 -1.69 2.55 16.63
CA LEU A 68 -1.00 2.30 17.90
C LEU A 68 0.07 3.34 18.27
N ALA A 69 0.73 3.94 17.29
CA ALA A 69 1.81 4.90 17.54
C ALA A 69 1.31 6.08 18.39
N LYS A 70 2.09 6.55 19.37
CA LYS A 70 1.68 7.65 20.25
C LYS A 70 1.81 9.02 19.58
N ASN A 71 2.73 9.13 18.62
CA ASN A 71 3.00 10.34 17.87
C ASN A 71 3.55 9.99 16.47
N LEU A 72 3.64 11.01 15.61
CA LEU A 72 4.09 10.85 14.24
C LEU A 72 5.55 10.38 14.13
N SER A 73 6.41 10.77 15.08
CA SER A 73 7.82 10.35 15.11
C SER A 73 7.96 8.85 15.34
N GLU A 74 7.19 8.29 16.29
CA GLU A 74 7.17 6.84 16.54
C GLU A 74 6.67 6.08 15.31
N PHE A 75 5.63 6.58 14.64
CA PHE A 75 5.17 5.99 13.38
C PHE A 75 6.26 6.04 12.30
N GLN A 76 6.94 7.17 12.16
CA GLN A 76 8.01 7.35 11.17
C GLN A 76 9.19 6.39 11.42
N THR A 77 9.57 6.15 12.68
CA THR A 77 10.58 5.14 13.04
C THR A 77 10.16 3.75 12.58
N ARG A 78 8.88 3.37 12.76
CA ARG A 78 8.34 2.08 12.30
C ARG A 78 8.32 2.01 10.78
N LEU A 79 7.91 3.07 10.10
CA LEU A 79 7.89 3.15 8.64
C LEU A 79 9.30 3.02 8.03
N ASN A 80 10.32 3.63 8.65
CA ASN A 80 11.71 3.51 8.22
C ASN A 80 12.23 2.07 8.23
N ALA A 81 11.68 1.19 9.09
CA ALA A 81 12.09 -0.21 9.13
C ALA A 81 11.72 -0.98 7.84
N TYR A 82 10.66 -0.54 7.13
CA TYR A 82 10.22 -1.12 5.86
C TYR A 82 10.98 -0.57 4.64
N GLN A 83 11.85 0.43 4.81
CA GLN A 83 12.65 1.01 3.71
C GLN A 83 14.11 0.54 3.73
N ARG A 84 14.49 -0.38 4.64
CA ARG A 84 15.87 -0.86 4.85
C ARG A 84 16.23 -2.13 4.07
N ILE A 85 15.53 -2.43 2.97
CA ILE A 85 15.83 -3.56 2.08
C ILE A 85 16.19 -3.03 0.70
#